data_AF-A0A5L1II03-F1
#
_entry.id   AF-A0A5L1II03-F1
#
_cell.length_a   1.000
_cell.length_b   1.000
_cell.length_c   1.000
_cell.angle_alpha   90.00
_cell.angle_beta   90.00
_cell.angle_gamma   90.00
#
_symmetry.space_group_name_H-M   'P 1'
#
loop_
_entity.id
_entity.type
_entity.pdbx_description
1 polymer ?
#
loop_
_entity_poly.entity_id
_entity_poly.type
_entity_poly.pdbx_seq_one_letter_code
_entity_poly.pdbx_strand_id
1 'polypeptide(L)'
;MKRKFSEEFELQGTQKDFQFVDIKLWTDQALFIDPSLIANAQHKENQNGSIETNYATRAHNSLQSFFSTFFEMFKDISPSKLIKKKDQGRKGINRDEMILNLLQYSTENNALHLGYTADESKGTGCSPKMIYDFFSNMKFKHPSMFDFVNEPFHATGFINEIGKDRSTDLTVSIILDVLCDFTLSICTQYSIPTKEFENYRHYWDPNEKMWKTRNYDLPTNNNGEPIVLVPKSFVTNKFQYDAEYVLKNYILEEKLDELRAQYPSKRLIKSDALKKLRLEHPDAFNKDLVLEYFVEKPGSYKNFMQRVNNGILGTHRGLLTDDEIEKATSETQEGD
;
A
#
# COMPACT_ATOMS: atom_id res chain seq x y z
N MET A 1 17.21 17.42 -19.68
CA MET A 1 17.04 18.51 -18.70
C MET A 1 16.29 17.91 -17.52
N LYS A 2 16.66 18.23 -16.26
CA LYS A 2 15.90 17.77 -15.08
C LYS A 2 14.63 18.61 -15.00
N ARG A 3 13.47 18.02 -15.26
CA ARG A 3 12.17 18.71 -15.33
C ARG A 3 11.06 17.91 -14.66
N LYS A 4 10.18 18.59 -13.94
CA LYS A 4 8.92 18.01 -13.46
C LYS A 4 7.95 17.82 -14.63
N PHE A 5 6.88 17.09 -14.37
CA PHE A 5 5.81 16.91 -15.35
C PHE A 5 5.22 18.26 -15.79
N SER A 6 4.88 19.14 -14.85
CA SER A 6 4.31 20.47 -15.15
C SER A 6 5.25 21.32 -16.00
N GLU A 7 6.55 21.29 -15.70
CA GLU A 7 7.58 22.05 -16.43
C GLU A 7 7.79 21.51 -17.85
N GLU A 8 7.73 20.19 -18.03
CA GLU A 8 7.90 19.54 -19.32
C GLU A 8 6.74 19.87 -20.28
N PHE A 9 5.53 19.99 -19.75
CA PHE A 9 4.31 20.28 -20.52
C PHE A 9 3.83 21.73 -20.36
N GLU A 10 4.67 22.62 -19.83
CA GLU A 10 4.43 24.06 -19.69
C GLU A 10 3.11 24.43 -18.94
N LEU A 11 2.72 23.58 -17.98
CA LEU A 11 1.51 23.79 -17.18
C LEU A 11 1.69 24.98 -16.23
N GLN A 12 0.66 25.81 -16.13
CA GLN A 12 0.64 26.94 -15.19
C GLN A 12 0.13 26.48 -13.83
N GLY A 13 0.86 26.84 -12.77
CA GLY A 13 0.45 26.56 -11.39
C GLY A 13 1.57 25.93 -10.55
N THR A 14 1.19 25.47 -9.38
CA THR A 14 2.02 24.75 -8.41
C THR A 14 1.31 23.48 -7.98
N GLN A 15 1.92 22.67 -7.11
CA GLN A 15 1.29 21.46 -6.57
C GLN A 15 -0.10 21.69 -5.95
N LYS A 16 -0.40 22.91 -5.47
CA LYS A 16 -1.73 23.30 -4.97
C LYS A 16 -2.82 23.24 -6.04
N ASP A 17 -2.48 23.63 -7.26
CA ASP A 17 -3.38 23.73 -8.40
C ASP A 17 -3.63 22.37 -9.06
N PHE A 18 -2.74 21.40 -8.83
CA PHE A 18 -2.80 20.08 -9.45
C PHE A 18 -3.53 19.06 -8.57
N GLN A 19 -4.34 18.21 -9.20
CA GLN A 19 -4.97 17.04 -8.56
C GLN A 19 -4.06 15.80 -8.56
N PHE A 20 -2.95 15.87 -9.29
CA PHE A 20 -1.91 14.85 -9.38
C PHE A 20 -0.64 15.32 -8.66
N VAL A 21 0.26 14.38 -8.37
CA VAL A 21 1.62 14.71 -7.89
C VAL A 21 2.46 15.19 -9.07
N ASP A 22 3.02 16.39 -8.97
CA ASP A 22 3.90 16.94 -10.00
C ASP A 22 5.29 16.29 -9.95
N ILE A 23 5.39 15.11 -10.57
CA ILE A 23 6.54 14.21 -10.42
C ILE A 23 7.79 14.72 -11.12
N LYS A 24 8.96 14.40 -10.55
CA LYS A 24 10.25 14.51 -11.25
C LYS A 24 10.35 13.44 -12.35
N LEU A 25 10.66 13.82 -13.58
CA LEU A 25 10.74 12.87 -14.71
C LEU A 25 12.11 12.21 -14.91
N TRP A 26 13.06 12.45 -14.01
CA TRP A 26 14.46 11.99 -14.15
C TRP A 26 14.96 11.16 -12.97
N THR A 27 14.18 11.09 -11.89
CA THR A 27 14.56 10.40 -10.65
C THR A 27 13.32 10.13 -9.83
N ASP A 28 13.35 9.06 -9.04
CA ASP A 28 12.29 8.78 -8.10
C ASP A 28 12.27 9.80 -6.97
N GLN A 29 11.11 9.93 -6.35
CA GLN A 29 10.92 10.75 -5.17
C GLN A 29 10.31 9.88 -4.07
N ALA A 30 10.75 10.10 -2.83
CA ALA A 30 10.40 9.34 -1.63
C ALA A 30 8.93 9.55 -1.19
N LEU A 31 8.04 9.27 -2.12
CA LEU A 31 6.60 9.25 -2.05
C LEU A 31 6.16 7.83 -2.39
N PHE A 32 5.12 7.38 -1.70
CA PHE A 32 4.62 6.03 -1.75
C PHE A 32 3.10 6.04 -1.87
N ILE A 33 2.52 4.97 -2.41
CA ILE A 33 1.07 4.80 -2.48
C ILE A 33 0.60 3.95 -1.31
N ASP A 34 -0.29 4.51 -0.49
CA ASP A 34 -0.86 3.83 0.68
C ASP A 34 -2.31 3.39 0.37
N PRO A 35 -2.60 2.06 0.35
CA PRO A 35 -3.96 1.55 0.15
C PRO A 35 -5.02 2.14 1.09
N SER A 36 -4.62 2.54 2.31
CA SER A 36 -5.54 3.16 3.27
C SER A 36 -5.95 4.58 2.88
N LEU A 37 -5.07 5.33 2.19
CA LEU A 37 -5.42 6.64 1.64
C LEU A 37 -6.38 6.52 0.47
N ILE A 38 -6.26 5.46 -0.34
CA ILE A 38 -7.22 5.14 -1.41
C ILE A 38 -8.61 4.87 -0.82
N ALA A 39 -8.70 4.07 0.25
CA ALA A 39 -9.96 3.83 0.96
C ALA A 39 -10.55 5.14 1.53
N ASN A 40 -9.73 5.98 2.15
CA ASN A 40 -10.18 7.29 2.64
C ASN A 40 -10.68 8.21 1.52
N ALA A 41 -10.01 8.21 0.36
CA ALA A 41 -10.42 8.99 -0.80
C ALA A 41 -11.74 8.47 -1.38
N GLN A 42 -11.93 7.15 -1.43
CA GLN A 42 -13.17 6.49 -1.85
C GLN A 42 -14.36 6.90 -0.99
N HIS A 43 -14.20 7.02 0.34
CA HIS A 43 -15.25 7.54 1.22
C HIS A 43 -15.67 8.99 0.90
N LYS A 44 -14.76 9.81 0.37
CA LYS A 44 -15.07 11.20 -0.04
C LYS A 44 -15.73 11.26 -1.42
N GLU A 45 -15.28 10.43 -2.37
CA GLU A 45 -15.87 10.34 -3.72
C GLU A 45 -17.31 9.80 -3.69
N ASN A 46 -17.61 8.82 -2.84
CA ASN A 46 -18.97 8.26 -2.72
C ASN A 46 -20.03 9.26 -2.21
N GLN A 47 -19.61 10.46 -1.78
CA GLN A 47 -20.53 11.54 -1.41
C GLN A 47 -20.86 12.46 -2.59
N ASN A 48 -20.13 12.40 -3.71
CA ASN A 48 -20.27 13.30 -4.86
C ASN A 48 -19.86 12.61 -6.20
N GLY A 49 -20.82 12.27 -7.07
CA GLY A 49 -20.55 12.03 -8.51
C GLY A 49 -20.84 10.63 -9.08
N SER A 50 -20.52 10.47 -10.38
CA SER A 50 -20.66 9.22 -11.16
C SER A 50 -19.47 8.29 -10.94
N ILE A 51 -19.69 6.97 -10.89
CA ILE A 51 -18.67 5.96 -10.55
C ILE A 51 -17.50 5.89 -11.55
N GLU A 52 -17.71 6.30 -12.81
CA GLU A 52 -16.69 6.23 -13.87
C GLU A 52 -15.52 7.20 -13.65
N THR A 53 -15.80 8.36 -13.04
CA THR A 53 -14.81 9.38 -12.69
C THR A 53 -14.26 9.24 -11.26
N ASN A 54 -14.74 8.24 -10.52
CA ASN A 54 -14.36 8.00 -9.12
C ASN A 54 -13.13 7.07 -9.07
N TYR A 55 -11.96 7.66 -9.35
CA TYR A 55 -10.69 6.92 -9.40
C TYR A 55 -10.37 6.23 -8.08
N ALA A 56 -10.65 6.83 -6.92
CA ALA A 56 -10.44 6.16 -5.64
C ALA A 56 -11.38 4.97 -5.46
N THR A 57 -12.65 5.10 -5.86
CA THR A 57 -13.60 3.97 -5.83
C THR A 57 -13.16 2.82 -6.72
N ARG A 58 -12.75 3.10 -7.96
CA ARG A 58 -12.24 2.09 -8.88
C ARG A 58 -10.97 1.40 -8.35
N ALA A 59 -10.00 2.19 -7.88
CA ALA A 59 -8.76 1.67 -7.30
C ALA A 59 -9.01 0.80 -6.05
N HIS A 60 -9.91 1.25 -5.17
CA HIS A 60 -10.29 0.49 -3.98
C HIS A 60 -10.95 -0.85 -4.34
N ASN A 61 -11.85 -0.87 -5.32
CA ASN A 61 -12.49 -2.10 -5.80
C ASN A 61 -11.48 -3.09 -6.39
N SER A 62 -10.50 -2.61 -7.16
CA SER A 62 -9.40 -3.45 -7.68
C SER A 62 -8.58 -4.07 -6.55
N LEU A 63 -8.21 -3.28 -5.54
CA LEU A 63 -7.49 -3.76 -4.36
C LEU A 63 -8.29 -4.80 -3.59
N GLN A 64 -9.56 -4.53 -3.27
CA GLN A 64 -10.41 -5.48 -2.56
C GLN A 64 -10.59 -6.79 -3.34
N SER A 65 -10.83 -6.72 -4.65
CA SER A 65 -11.00 -7.90 -5.50
C SER A 65 -9.73 -8.74 -5.58
N PHE A 66 -8.57 -8.09 -5.74
CA PHE A 66 -7.27 -8.77 -5.77
C PHE A 66 -6.98 -9.46 -4.44
N PHE A 67 -7.01 -8.70 -3.33
CA PHE A 67 -6.66 -9.24 -2.01
C PHE A 67 -7.66 -10.30 -1.55
N SER A 68 -8.95 -10.15 -1.84
CA SER A 68 -9.94 -11.20 -1.55
C SER A 68 -9.63 -12.50 -2.30
N THR A 69 -9.30 -12.41 -3.60
CA THR A 69 -8.89 -13.57 -4.40
C THR A 69 -7.61 -14.19 -3.84
N PHE A 70 -6.61 -13.35 -3.53
CA PHE A 70 -5.34 -13.76 -2.97
C PHE A 70 -5.51 -14.50 -1.64
N PHE A 71 -6.19 -13.88 -0.66
CA PHE A 71 -6.38 -14.48 0.66
C PHE A 71 -7.24 -15.75 0.62
N GLU A 72 -8.25 -15.83 -0.27
CA GLU A 72 -9.03 -17.05 -0.48
C GLU A 72 -8.13 -18.21 -0.93
N MET A 73 -7.18 -17.97 -1.83
CA MET A 73 -6.22 -18.98 -2.27
C MET A 73 -5.29 -19.47 -1.15
N PHE A 74 -5.07 -18.63 -0.13
CA PHE A 74 -4.28 -18.99 1.04
C PHE A 74 -5.07 -19.68 2.15
N LYS A 75 -6.40 -19.54 2.27
CA LYS A 75 -7.19 -20.03 3.44
C LYS A 75 -6.92 -21.49 3.81
N ASP A 76 -6.88 -22.38 2.82
CA ASP A 76 -6.73 -23.83 3.04
C ASP A 76 -5.29 -24.36 2.88
N ILE A 77 -4.26 -23.50 2.89
CA ILE A 77 -2.87 -23.96 2.89
C ILE A 77 -2.56 -24.54 4.28
N SER A 78 -2.48 -25.88 4.37
CA SER A 78 -2.18 -26.60 5.62
C SER A 78 -0.70 -26.49 6.03
N PRO A 79 -0.37 -26.44 7.35
CA PRO A 79 1.00 -26.20 7.85
C PRO A 79 1.99 -27.36 7.75
N SER A 80 1.60 -28.50 7.20
CA SER A 80 2.58 -29.49 6.79
C SER A 80 2.75 -29.30 5.30
N LYS A 81 4.00 -28.99 4.89
CA LYS A 81 4.52 -29.11 3.52
C LYS A 81 5.11 -27.84 2.88
N LEU A 82 5.93 -27.06 3.61
CA LEU A 82 7.22 -26.60 3.07
C LEU A 82 8.14 -27.81 2.90
N ILE A 83 7.79 -28.74 2.01
CA ILE A 83 8.50 -30.01 1.88
C ILE A 83 9.65 -29.86 0.94
N LYS A 84 10.75 -30.51 1.31
CA LYS A 84 11.67 -31.15 0.36
C LYS A 84 10.87 -31.78 -0.79
N LYS A 85 11.26 -31.51 -2.04
CA LYS A 85 10.68 -31.95 -3.33
C LYS A 85 10.03 -33.36 -3.39
N LYS A 86 10.41 -34.27 -2.47
CA LYS A 86 10.01 -35.68 -2.42
C LYS A 86 8.64 -35.99 -1.80
N ASP A 87 8.04 -35.12 -0.98
CA ASP A 87 6.74 -35.45 -0.34
C ASP A 87 5.54 -34.68 -0.95
N GLN A 88 5.70 -33.96 -2.08
CA GLN A 88 4.63 -33.13 -2.65
C GLN A 88 3.58 -33.99 -3.38
N GLY A 89 2.29 -33.81 -3.07
CA GLY A 89 1.18 -34.34 -3.88
C GLY A 89 0.74 -33.33 -4.95
N ARG A 90 0.21 -33.80 -6.09
CA ARG A 90 -0.19 -32.96 -7.25
C ARG A 90 -1.09 -31.75 -6.92
N LYS A 91 -1.96 -31.84 -5.91
CA LYS A 91 -2.88 -30.74 -5.54
C LYS A 91 -2.21 -29.57 -4.80
N GLY A 92 -1.16 -29.80 -4.02
CA GLY A 92 -0.44 -28.74 -3.30
C GLY A 92 0.43 -27.90 -4.23
N ILE A 93 1.14 -28.56 -5.16
CA ILE A 93 1.95 -27.94 -6.22
C ILE A 93 1.10 -26.95 -7.02
N ASN A 94 -0.11 -27.36 -7.41
CA ASN A 94 -0.99 -26.55 -8.23
C ASN A 94 -1.42 -25.24 -7.52
N ARG A 95 -1.69 -25.26 -6.20
CA ARG A 95 -2.10 -24.04 -5.47
C ARG A 95 -0.96 -23.03 -5.30
N ASP A 96 0.22 -23.49 -4.92
CA ASP A 96 1.39 -22.60 -4.78
C ASP A 96 1.74 -21.95 -6.13
N GLU A 97 1.69 -22.74 -7.21
CA GLU A 97 1.86 -22.23 -8.58
C GLU A 97 0.77 -21.22 -8.95
N MET A 98 -0.50 -21.46 -8.59
CA MET A 98 -1.57 -20.49 -8.85
C MET A 98 -1.34 -19.16 -8.10
N ILE A 99 -0.86 -19.19 -6.85
CA ILE A 99 -0.57 -17.96 -6.09
C ILE A 99 0.62 -17.22 -6.69
N LEU A 100 1.69 -17.94 -7.05
CA LEU A 100 2.84 -17.36 -7.73
C LEU A 100 2.43 -16.73 -9.08
N ASN A 101 1.55 -17.39 -9.83
CA ASN A 101 0.98 -16.85 -11.07
C ASN A 101 0.11 -15.62 -10.81
N LEU A 102 -0.66 -15.58 -9.71
CA LEU A 102 -1.43 -14.39 -9.32
C LEU A 102 -0.51 -13.20 -9.00
N LEU A 103 0.65 -13.46 -8.41
CA LEU A 103 1.64 -12.44 -8.04
C LEU A 103 2.58 -12.06 -9.19
N GLN A 104 2.58 -12.76 -10.32
CA GLN A 104 3.61 -12.65 -11.36
C GLN A 104 3.79 -11.26 -11.97
N TYR A 105 2.73 -10.43 -11.94
CA TYR A 105 2.75 -9.07 -12.48
C TYR A 105 2.93 -7.98 -11.42
N SER A 106 3.19 -8.37 -10.17
CA SER A 106 3.56 -7.45 -9.08
C SER A 106 4.99 -6.97 -9.30
N THR A 107 5.15 -6.01 -10.19
CA THR A 107 6.46 -5.54 -10.68
C THR A 107 6.56 -4.04 -10.56
N GLU A 108 7.78 -3.57 -10.32
CA GLU A 108 8.10 -2.14 -10.27
C GLU A 108 7.68 -1.43 -11.56
N ASN A 109 7.10 -0.24 -11.42
CA ASN A 109 6.68 0.58 -12.54
C ASN A 109 7.32 1.98 -12.48
N ASN A 110 8.45 2.11 -13.15
CA ASN A 110 9.27 3.34 -13.18
C ASN A 110 8.55 4.53 -13.84
N ALA A 111 7.43 4.32 -14.55
CA ALA A 111 6.68 5.39 -15.20
C ALA A 111 6.06 6.39 -14.19
N LEU A 112 6.01 6.03 -12.91
CA LEU A 112 5.44 6.86 -11.84
C LEU A 112 6.49 7.74 -11.14
N HIS A 113 7.78 7.40 -11.23
CA HIS A 113 8.87 8.03 -10.48
C HIS A 113 8.60 8.16 -8.97
N LEU A 114 8.05 7.10 -8.36
CA LEU A 114 7.76 7.00 -6.93
C LEU A 114 8.56 5.85 -6.33
N GLY A 115 9.11 6.06 -5.14
CA GLY A 115 9.92 5.04 -4.45
C GLY A 115 11.15 5.65 -3.82
N TYR A 116 12.05 4.79 -3.34
CA TYR A 116 13.37 5.25 -2.90
C TYR A 116 14.22 5.68 -4.09
N THR A 117 15.01 6.74 -3.94
CA THR A 117 16.03 7.09 -4.93
C THR A 117 17.12 6.01 -4.98
N ALA A 118 17.85 5.93 -6.10
CA ALA A 118 18.94 4.97 -6.29
C ALA A 118 19.98 4.97 -5.14
N ASP A 119 20.25 6.12 -4.53
CA ASP A 119 21.19 6.25 -3.41
C ASP A 119 20.60 5.79 -2.06
N GLU A 120 19.26 5.77 -1.94
CA GLU A 120 18.54 5.29 -0.76
C GLU A 120 18.10 3.82 -0.88
N SER A 121 18.14 3.27 -2.08
CA SER A 121 17.75 1.88 -2.36
C SER A 121 18.83 0.91 -1.88
N LYS A 122 18.53 0.20 -0.78
CA LYS A 122 19.25 -1.04 -0.37
C LYS A 122 18.42 -2.29 -0.66
N GLY A 123 17.27 -2.14 -1.31
CA GLY A 123 16.26 -3.19 -1.49
C GLY A 123 16.35 -3.86 -2.87
N THR A 124 16.26 -5.18 -2.89
CA THR A 124 15.93 -5.94 -4.10
C THR A 124 14.42 -5.87 -4.34
N GLY A 125 14.02 -5.62 -5.59
CA GLY A 125 12.62 -5.53 -6.00
C GLY A 125 11.76 -6.73 -5.55
N CYS A 126 10.45 -6.53 -5.51
CA CYS A 126 9.52 -7.50 -4.95
C CYS A 126 9.26 -8.66 -5.93
N SER A 127 9.97 -9.78 -5.79
CA SER A 127 9.68 -10.96 -6.62
C SER A 127 8.37 -11.65 -6.17
N PRO A 128 7.61 -12.28 -7.07
CA PRO A 128 6.43 -13.06 -6.72
C PRO A 128 6.69 -14.10 -5.63
N LYS A 129 7.87 -14.73 -5.68
CA LYS A 129 8.31 -15.71 -4.67
C LYS A 129 8.53 -15.06 -3.30
N MET A 130 9.11 -13.86 -3.28
CA MET A 130 9.33 -13.10 -2.06
C MET A 130 8.00 -12.73 -1.39
N ILE A 131 7.03 -12.21 -2.14
CA ILE A 131 5.68 -11.91 -1.62
C ILE A 131 5.02 -13.19 -1.09
N TYR A 132 5.05 -14.28 -1.86
CA TYR A 132 4.52 -15.57 -1.45
C TYR A 132 5.13 -16.03 -0.11
N ASP A 133 6.46 -15.95 0.04
CA ASP A 133 7.15 -16.39 1.24
C ASP A 133 6.76 -15.55 2.46
N PHE A 134 6.57 -14.23 2.31
CA PHE A 134 6.13 -13.36 3.39
C PHE A 134 4.73 -13.72 3.91
N PHE A 135 3.76 -13.84 3.01
CA PHE A 135 2.40 -14.21 3.39
C PHE A 135 2.32 -15.65 3.91
N SER A 136 3.10 -16.57 3.36
CA SER A 136 3.19 -17.94 3.86
C SER A 136 3.76 -17.96 5.28
N ASN A 137 4.87 -17.27 5.53
CA ASN A 137 5.46 -17.16 6.86
C ASN A 137 4.50 -16.54 7.87
N MET A 138 3.76 -15.49 7.48
CA MET A 138 2.73 -14.90 8.33
C MET A 138 1.65 -15.91 8.68
N LYS A 139 1.10 -16.62 7.68
CA LYS A 139 0.08 -17.65 7.89
C LYS A 139 0.57 -18.75 8.84
N PHE A 140 1.83 -19.15 8.73
CA PHE A 140 2.40 -20.22 9.56
C PHE A 140 2.68 -19.77 10.99
N LYS A 141 3.20 -18.56 11.18
CA LYS A 141 3.48 -18.03 12.53
C LYS A 141 2.19 -17.64 13.26
N HIS A 142 1.22 -17.10 12.53
CA HIS A 142 -0.02 -16.57 13.10
C HIS A 142 -1.25 -17.03 12.29
N PRO A 143 -1.62 -18.32 12.35
CA PRO A 143 -2.70 -18.88 11.52
C PRO A 143 -4.06 -18.23 11.81
N SER A 144 -4.32 -17.86 13.07
CA SER A 144 -5.52 -17.10 13.46
C SER A 144 -5.50 -15.67 12.93
N MET A 145 -4.33 -15.05 12.71
CA MET A 145 -4.24 -13.72 12.10
C MET A 145 -4.50 -13.71 10.62
N PHE A 146 -4.31 -14.82 9.93
CA PHE A 146 -4.45 -14.84 8.48
C PHE A 146 -5.89 -14.51 8.03
N ASP A 147 -6.89 -14.90 8.84
CA ASP A 147 -8.29 -14.53 8.60
C ASP A 147 -8.56 -13.04 8.92
N PHE A 148 -7.71 -12.41 9.74
CA PHE A 148 -7.79 -11.01 10.11
C PHE A 148 -7.02 -10.10 9.13
N VAL A 149 -5.93 -10.56 8.53
CA VAL A 149 -5.14 -9.83 7.54
C VAL A 149 -5.81 -10.01 6.18
N ASN A 150 -6.98 -9.39 5.98
CA ASN A 150 -7.76 -9.51 4.75
C ASN A 150 -7.92 -8.19 3.97
N GLU A 151 -7.50 -7.07 4.56
CA GLU A 151 -7.53 -5.76 3.91
C GLU A 151 -6.16 -5.41 3.29
N PRO A 152 -6.13 -4.68 2.16
CA PRO A 152 -4.90 -4.29 1.49
C PRO A 152 -3.87 -3.58 2.39
N PHE A 153 -4.32 -2.72 3.30
CA PHE A 153 -3.44 -1.96 4.20
C PHE A 153 -2.91 -2.79 5.39
N HIS A 154 -3.48 -3.96 5.68
CA HIS A 154 -2.98 -4.85 6.73
C HIS A 154 -1.62 -5.44 6.36
N ALA A 155 -1.37 -5.67 5.06
CA ALA A 155 -0.11 -6.20 4.60
C ALA A 155 1.08 -5.33 5.02
N THR A 156 0.96 -4.00 4.94
CA THR A 156 2.04 -3.08 5.32
C THR A 156 2.15 -2.83 6.82
N GLY A 157 0.99 -2.77 7.49
CA GLY A 157 0.93 -2.59 8.94
C GLY A 157 1.48 -3.80 9.70
N PHE A 158 1.21 -5.01 9.21
CA PHE A 158 1.36 -6.22 10.02
C PHE A 158 2.38 -7.24 9.50
N ILE A 159 2.80 -7.20 8.23
CA ILE A 159 3.83 -8.11 7.70
C ILE A 159 5.19 -7.41 7.79
N ASN A 160 6.13 -7.97 8.56
CA ASN A 160 7.47 -7.41 8.78
C ASN A 160 8.19 -7.05 7.50
N GLU A 161 8.12 -7.98 6.56
CA GLU A 161 8.89 -7.99 5.34
C GLU A 161 8.28 -7.13 4.22
N ILE A 162 7.04 -6.65 4.39
CA ILE A 162 6.39 -5.72 3.47
C ILE A 162 6.62 -4.29 3.99
N GLY A 163 7.50 -3.58 3.28
CA GLY A 163 7.75 -2.15 3.47
C GLY A 163 6.91 -1.28 2.53
N LYS A 164 7.08 0.04 2.65
CA LYS A 164 6.36 1.06 1.86
C LYS A 164 6.55 0.89 0.34
N ASP A 165 7.78 0.59 -0.05
CA ASP A 165 8.22 0.42 -1.44
C ASP A 165 7.53 -0.77 -2.11
N ARG A 166 7.73 -1.98 -1.56
CA ARG A 166 7.06 -3.21 -1.99
C ARG A 166 5.53 -3.12 -1.99
N SER A 167 4.97 -2.40 -1.02
CA SER A 167 3.53 -2.14 -1.00
C SER A 167 3.10 -1.23 -2.13
N THR A 168 3.89 -0.20 -2.43
CA THR A 168 3.64 0.70 -3.55
C THR A 168 3.66 -0.08 -4.85
N ASP A 169 4.68 -0.91 -5.09
CA ASP A 169 4.78 -1.74 -6.29
C ASP A 169 3.57 -2.66 -6.49
N LEU A 170 3.18 -3.37 -5.43
CA LEU A 170 2.03 -4.27 -5.46
C LEU A 170 0.74 -3.48 -5.71
N THR A 171 0.57 -2.36 -5.02
CA THR A 171 -0.61 -1.50 -5.15
C THR A 171 -0.71 -0.95 -6.57
N VAL A 172 0.37 -0.37 -7.10
CA VAL A 172 0.47 0.19 -8.45
C VAL A 172 0.13 -0.86 -9.49
N SER A 173 0.70 -2.07 -9.37
CA SER A 173 0.41 -3.18 -10.29
C SER A 173 -1.08 -3.50 -10.33
N ILE A 174 -1.74 -3.55 -9.16
CA ILE A 174 -3.17 -3.86 -9.05
C ILE A 174 -4.05 -2.73 -9.63
N ILE A 175 -3.70 -1.46 -9.38
CA ILE A 175 -4.53 -0.31 -9.76
C ILE A 175 -4.11 0.36 -11.07
N LEU A 176 -3.19 -0.23 -11.84
CA LEU A 176 -2.55 0.40 -12.99
C LEU A 176 -3.54 0.95 -14.01
N ASP A 177 -4.60 0.19 -14.31
CA ASP A 177 -5.67 0.61 -15.22
C ASP A 177 -6.30 1.96 -14.82
N VAL A 178 -6.52 2.12 -13.52
CA VAL A 178 -7.12 3.34 -12.95
C VAL A 178 -6.14 4.51 -13.03
N LEU A 179 -4.85 4.27 -12.81
CA LEU A 179 -3.81 5.31 -12.92
C LEU A 179 -3.60 5.76 -14.36
N CYS A 180 -3.65 4.83 -15.33
CA CYS A 180 -3.57 5.17 -16.75
C CYS A 180 -4.79 6.01 -17.17
N ASP A 181 -6.01 5.64 -16.77
CA ASP A 181 -7.21 6.44 -17.06
C ASP A 181 -7.18 7.81 -16.39
N PHE A 182 -6.69 7.88 -15.15
CA PHE A 182 -6.47 9.14 -14.46
C PHE A 182 -5.49 10.02 -15.23
N THR A 183 -4.36 9.44 -15.67
CA THR A 183 -3.35 10.16 -16.46
C THR A 183 -3.94 10.69 -17.76
N LEU A 184 -4.69 9.88 -18.51
CA LEU A 184 -5.35 10.30 -19.74
C LEU A 184 -6.35 11.45 -19.51
N SER A 185 -7.05 11.43 -18.37
CA SER A 185 -7.97 12.53 -18.01
C SER A 185 -7.23 13.85 -17.77
N ILE A 186 -6.07 13.81 -17.11
CA ILE A 186 -5.21 14.98 -16.93
C ILE A 186 -4.68 15.45 -18.28
N CYS A 187 -4.23 14.54 -19.14
CA CYS A 187 -3.78 14.92 -20.48
C CYS A 187 -4.87 15.60 -21.29
N THR A 188 -6.10 15.08 -21.22
CA THR A 188 -7.26 15.68 -21.89
C THR A 188 -7.56 17.07 -21.33
N GLN A 189 -7.56 17.22 -20.00
CA GLN A 189 -7.82 18.51 -19.32
C GLN A 189 -6.81 19.59 -19.73
N TYR A 190 -5.53 19.24 -19.82
CA TYR A 190 -4.45 20.18 -20.11
C TYR A 190 -4.01 20.18 -21.59
N SER A 191 -4.72 19.45 -22.46
CA SER A 191 -4.38 19.30 -23.89
C SER A 191 -2.94 18.80 -24.13
N ILE A 192 -2.48 17.88 -23.28
CA ILE A 192 -1.15 17.26 -23.37
C ILE A 192 -1.18 16.15 -24.43
N PRO A 193 -0.21 16.11 -25.36
CA PRO A 193 -0.15 15.08 -26.38
C PRO A 193 0.15 13.70 -25.76
N THR A 194 -0.55 12.69 -26.24
CA THR A 194 -0.37 11.29 -25.86
C THR A 194 0.11 10.45 -27.05
N LYS A 195 0.65 9.27 -26.74
CA LYS A 195 0.92 8.20 -27.70
C LYS A 195 0.25 6.92 -27.25
N GLU A 196 -0.21 6.13 -28.21
CA GLU A 196 -0.74 4.80 -27.93
C GLU A 196 0.41 3.86 -27.58
N PHE A 197 0.27 3.16 -26.45
CA PHE A 197 1.14 2.08 -26.01
C PHE A 197 0.36 0.76 -26.09
N GLU A 198 0.65 -0.04 -27.11
CA GLU A 198 0.03 -1.35 -27.31
C GLU A 198 0.40 -2.32 -26.17
N ASN A 199 -0.62 -2.97 -25.58
CA ASN A 199 -0.45 -3.96 -24.51
C ASN A 199 0.54 -3.52 -23.40
N TYR A 200 0.57 -2.23 -23.07
CA TYR A 200 1.62 -1.59 -22.27
C TYR A 200 2.09 -2.43 -21.07
N ARG A 201 1.15 -2.77 -20.17
CA ARG A 201 1.37 -3.58 -18.98
C ARG A 201 0.09 -4.30 -18.58
N HIS A 202 0.25 -5.32 -17.74
CA HIS A 202 -0.87 -6.05 -17.17
C HIS A 202 -1.52 -5.24 -16.05
N TYR A 203 -2.84 -5.30 -15.95
CA TYR A 203 -3.63 -4.72 -14.88
C TYR A 203 -4.61 -5.75 -14.32
N TRP A 204 -5.03 -5.59 -13.07
CA TRP A 204 -6.02 -6.46 -12.45
C TRP A 204 -7.43 -6.02 -12.85
N ASP A 205 -8.19 -6.90 -13.50
CA ASP A 205 -9.62 -6.69 -13.74
C ASP A 205 -10.42 -7.18 -12.53
N PRO A 206 -11.06 -6.29 -11.75
CA PRO A 206 -11.81 -6.70 -10.57
C PRO A 206 -13.07 -7.52 -10.87
N ASN A 207 -13.65 -7.40 -12.06
CA ASN A 207 -14.88 -8.08 -12.46
C ASN A 207 -14.59 -9.54 -12.84
N GLU A 208 -13.56 -9.74 -13.65
CA GLU A 208 -13.16 -11.09 -14.10
C GLU A 208 -12.18 -11.77 -13.14
N LYS A 209 -11.65 -11.03 -12.16
CA LYS A 209 -10.67 -11.51 -11.17
C LYS A 209 -9.45 -12.14 -11.85
N MET A 210 -8.93 -11.46 -12.86
CA MET A 210 -7.75 -11.90 -13.60
C MET A 210 -6.96 -10.71 -14.13
N TRP A 211 -5.70 -10.98 -14.44
CA TRP A 211 -4.83 -10.02 -15.11
C TRP A 211 -5.19 -9.91 -16.60
N LYS A 212 -5.27 -8.68 -17.11
CA LYS A 212 -5.54 -8.34 -18.50
C LYS A 212 -4.53 -7.34 -19.06
N THR A 213 -4.49 -7.21 -20.38
CA THR A 213 -3.80 -6.13 -21.08
C THR A 213 -4.77 -5.34 -21.93
N ARG A 214 -4.45 -4.07 -22.19
CA ARG A 214 -5.11 -3.24 -23.20
C ARG A 214 -4.13 -2.17 -23.69
N ASN A 215 -4.55 -1.43 -24.71
CA ASN A 215 -3.84 -0.26 -25.18
C ASN A 215 -4.16 0.94 -24.30
N TYR A 216 -3.17 1.82 -24.13
CA TYR A 216 -3.32 3.05 -23.35
C TYR A 216 -2.73 4.23 -24.11
N ASP A 217 -3.43 5.37 -24.06
CA ASP A 217 -2.90 6.65 -24.51
C ASP A 217 -2.23 7.36 -23.33
N LEU A 218 -0.90 7.47 -23.36
CA LEU A 218 -0.12 8.05 -22.28
C LEU A 218 0.80 9.17 -22.78
N PRO A 219 1.07 10.20 -21.96
CA PRO A 219 2.10 11.18 -22.24
C PRO A 219 3.48 10.51 -22.18
N THR A 220 4.45 11.08 -22.88
CA THR A 220 5.81 10.54 -22.92
C THR A 220 6.83 11.55 -22.44
N ASN A 221 7.87 11.08 -21.76
CA ASN A 221 9.03 11.90 -21.46
C ASN A 221 9.87 12.15 -22.72
N ASN A 222 10.96 12.91 -22.58
CA ASN A 222 11.89 13.23 -23.67
C ASN A 222 12.55 12.00 -24.35
N ASN A 223 12.57 10.83 -23.67
CA ASN A 223 13.09 9.59 -24.22
C ASN A 223 12.01 8.75 -24.94
N GLY A 224 10.76 9.21 -24.95
CA GLY A 224 9.62 8.47 -25.48
C GLY A 224 9.07 7.41 -24.52
N GLU A 225 9.50 7.40 -23.26
CA GLU A 225 9.01 6.48 -22.24
C GLU A 225 7.67 7.00 -21.68
N PRO A 226 6.71 6.11 -21.36
CA PRO A 226 5.41 6.52 -20.85
C PRO A 226 5.52 7.12 -19.45
N ILE A 227 4.69 8.12 -19.19
CA ILE A 227 4.53 8.74 -17.88
C ILE A 227 3.15 8.37 -17.33
N VAL A 228 3.10 7.94 -16.06
CA VAL A 228 1.85 7.64 -15.35
C VAL A 228 1.76 8.53 -14.12
N LEU A 229 0.70 9.32 -14.04
CA LEU A 229 0.43 10.23 -12.93
C LEU A 229 -0.37 9.53 -11.83
N VAL A 230 -0.21 10.05 -10.60
CA VAL A 230 -0.91 9.54 -9.43
C VAL A 230 -1.72 10.67 -8.79
N PRO A 231 -2.98 10.42 -8.40
CA PRO A 231 -3.75 11.38 -7.62
C PRO A 231 -3.01 11.76 -6.32
N LYS A 232 -2.92 13.05 -6.02
CA LYS A 232 -2.25 13.50 -4.79
C LYS A 232 -2.91 12.99 -3.50
N SER A 233 -4.18 12.58 -3.58
CA SER A 233 -4.92 11.94 -2.48
C SER A 233 -4.43 10.53 -2.13
N PHE A 234 -3.61 9.89 -2.97
CA PHE A 234 -3.15 8.52 -2.76
C PHE A 234 -1.74 8.45 -2.15
N VAL A 235 -1.00 9.56 -2.19
CA VAL A 235 0.43 9.54 -1.86
C VAL A 235 0.74 9.93 -0.42
N THR A 236 1.81 9.36 0.09
CA THR A 236 2.37 9.70 1.40
C THR A 236 3.88 9.46 1.47
N ASN A 237 4.56 10.07 2.44
CA ASN A 237 5.91 9.69 2.84
C ASN A 237 5.89 8.71 4.05
N LYS A 238 4.75 8.59 4.76
CA LYS A 238 4.57 7.72 5.92
C LYS A 238 3.16 7.12 5.93
N PHE A 239 3.11 5.78 5.86
CA PHE A 239 1.87 5.03 5.85
C PHE A 239 1.04 5.33 7.10
N GLN A 240 -0.27 5.44 6.92
CA GLN A 240 -1.19 5.85 7.97
C GLN A 240 -1.28 4.80 9.09
N TYR A 241 -1.29 3.51 8.73
CA TYR A 241 -1.50 2.39 9.65
C TYR A 241 -0.28 1.45 9.71
N ASP A 242 0.92 2.00 9.92
CA ASP A 242 2.07 1.16 10.25
C ASP A 242 1.97 0.58 11.68
N ALA A 243 2.71 -0.48 11.98
CA ALA A 243 2.69 -1.09 13.31
C ALA A 243 3.08 -0.13 14.44
N GLU A 244 3.96 0.84 14.18
CA GLU A 244 4.32 1.83 15.18
C GLU A 244 3.10 2.69 15.56
N TYR A 245 2.35 3.12 14.56
CA TYR A 245 1.11 3.88 14.73
C TYR A 245 0.07 3.06 15.49
N VAL A 246 -0.18 1.81 15.07
CA VAL A 246 -1.15 0.92 15.73
C VAL A 246 -0.75 0.66 17.18
N LEU A 247 0.53 0.36 17.43
CA LEU A 247 1.04 0.16 18.78
C LEU A 247 0.82 1.41 19.63
N LYS A 248 1.31 2.57 19.18
CA LYS A 248 1.34 3.80 19.97
C LYS A 248 -0.03 4.42 20.22
N ASN A 249 -0.90 4.40 19.22
CA ASN A 249 -2.15 5.17 19.22
C ASN A 249 -3.39 4.31 19.51
N TYR A 250 -3.25 2.99 19.50
CA TYR A 250 -4.35 2.08 19.80
C TYR A 250 -4.00 1.12 20.94
N ILE A 251 -3.03 0.23 20.74
CA ILE A 251 -2.72 -0.83 21.71
C ILE A 251 -2.23 -0.28 23.05
N LEU A 252 -1.33 0.71 23.03
CA LEU A 252 -0.83 1.32 24.26
C LEU A 252 -1.90 2.12 25.00
N GLU A 253 -2.93 2.64 24.32
CA GLU A 253 -4.05 3.31 25.00
C GLU A 253 -4.93 2.28 25.71
N GLU A 254 -5.33 1.19 25.03
CA GLU A 254 -6.10 0.11 25.65
C GLU A 254 -5.35 -0.50 26.83
N LYS A 255 -4.06 -0.80 26.66
CA LYS A 255 -3.24 -1.39 27.72
C LYS A 255 -3.07 -0.43 28.90
N LEU A 256 -2.99 0.87 28.64
CA LEU A 256 -2.93 1.88 29.69
C LEU A 256 -4.24 1.96 30.48
N ASP A 257 -5.39 1.86 29.81
CA ASP A 257 -6.70 1.83 30.45
C ASP A 257 -6.89 0.59 31.32
N GLU A 258 -6.43 -0.58 30.85
CA GLU A 258 -6.39 -1.82 31.65
C GLU A 258 -5.55 -1.65 32.92
N LEU A 259 -4.35 -1.08 32.80
CA LEU A 259 -3.48 -0.85 33.94
C LEU A 259 -4.05 0.18 34.92
N ARG A 260 -4.74 1.21 34.43
CA ARG A 260 -5.43 2.20 35.29
C ARG A 260 -6.59 1.59 36.04
N ALA A 261 -7.36 0.69 35.40
CA ALA A 261 -8.41 -0.06 36.08
C ALA A 261 -7.84 -1.00 37.15
N GLN A 262 -6.68 -1.63 36.89
CA GLN A 262 -6.01 -2.52 37.84
C GLN A 262 -5.33 -1.76 38.99
N TYR A 263 -4.79 -0.57 38.73
CA TYR A 263 -4.02 0.24 39.68
C TYR A 263 -4.52 1.69 39.74
N PRO A 264 -5.75 1.95 40.24
CA PRO A 264 -6.39 3.26 40.15
C PRO A 264 -5.64 4.38 40.88
N SER A 265 -4.86 4.04 41.91
CA SER A 265 -4.06 5.00 42.69
C SER A 265 -2.71 5.34 42.06
N LYS A 266 -2.31 4.68 40.95
CA LYS A 266 -1.03 4.94 40.27
C LYS A 266 -1.23 5.88 39.09
N ARG A 267 -0.37 6.90 38.99
CA ARG A 267 -0.29 7.74 37.80
C ARG A 267 0.50 7.01 36.71
N LEU A 268 -0.20 6.37 35.79
CA LEU A 268 0.38 5.57 34.70
C LEU A 268 0.41 6.35 33.37
N ILE A 269 1.44 6.08 32.57
CA ILE A 269 1.66 6.64 31.24
C ILE A 269 1.90 5.54 30.19
N LYS A 270 1.92 5.91 28.90
CA LYS A 270 2.15 4.96 27.79
C LYS A 270 3.45 4.15 27.92
N SER A 271 4.49 4.73 28.53
CA SER A 271 5.75 4.01 28.78
C SER A 271 5.57 2.84 29.75
N ASP A 272 4.65 2.94 30.71
CA ASP A 272 4.33 1.84 31.63
C ASP A 272 3.59 0.73 30.91
N ALA A 273 2.63 1.11 30.06
CA ALA A 273 1.89 0.18 29.20
C ALA A 273 2.85 -0.57 28.25
N LEU A 274 3.77 0.14 27.60
CA LEU A 274 4.76 -0.48 26.72
C LEU A 274 5.71 -1.41 27.47
N LYS A 275 6.17 -1.01 28.67
CA LYS A 275 7.00 -1.87 29.51
C LYS A 275 6.26 -3.15 29.90
N LYS A 276 4.99 -3.04 30.29
CA LYS A 276 4.18 -4.20 30.64
C LYS A 276 3.97 -5.12 29.44
N LEU A 277 3.65 -4.56 28.28
CA LEU A 277 3.44 -5.30 27.04
C LEU A 277 4.71 -6.05 26.60
N ARG A 278 5.88 -5.40 26.66
CA ARG A 278 7.17 -6.07 26.37
C ARG A 278 7.57 -7.14 27.39
N LEU A 279 7.08 -7.06 28.62
CA LEU A 279 7.29 -8.13 29.61
C LEU A 279 6.39 -9.34 29.34
N GLU A 280 5.20 -9.12 28.77
CA GLU A 280 4.29 -10.18 28.34
C GLU A 280 4.78 -10.85 27.03
N HIS A 281 5.45 -10.08 26.18
CA HIS A 281 5.97 -10.50 24.86
C HIS A 281 7.46 -10.17 24.69
N PRO A 282 8.38 -10.85 25.41
CA PRO A 282 9.79 -10.47 25.45
C PRO A 282 10.54 -10.66 24.12
N ASP A 283 10.07 -11.57 23.27
CA ASP A 283 10.70 -11.90 22.00
C ASP A 283 10.09 -11.15 20.79
N ALA A 284 9.03 -10.37 21.02
CA ALA A 284 8.28 -9.69 19.97
C ALA A 284 8.80 -8.27 19.71
N PHE A 285 9.16 -7.99 18.46
CA PHE A 285 9.44 -6.63 17.98
C PHE A 285 8.14 -5.90 17.61
N ASN A 286 8.18 -4.59 17.35
CA ASN A 286 6.96 -3.75 17.24
C ASN A 286 5.82 -4.34 16.39
N LYS A 287 6.11 -4.91 15.22
CA LYS A 287 5.10 -5.53 14.34
C LYS A 287 4.59 -6.87 14.90
N ASP A 288 5.48 -7.73 15.38
CA ASP A 288 5.10 -8.99 16.05
C ASP A 288 4.28 -8.71 17.32
N LEU A 289 4.61 -7.64 18.05
CA LEU A 289 3.90 -7.21 19.25
C LEU A 289 2.46 -6.79 18.94
N VAL A 290 2.24 -6.09 17.82
CA VAL A 290 0.90 -5.72 17.33
C VAL A 290 0.11 -6.97 16.97
N LEU A 291 0.75 -7.90 16.25
CA LEU A 291 0.15 -9.16 15.84
C LEU A 291 -0.25 -10.01 17.06
N GLU A 292 0.67 -10.26 17.97
CA GLU A 292 0.44 -11.07 19.18
C GLU A 292 -0.67 -10.48 20.04
N TYR A 293 -0.68 -9.16 20.23
CA TYR A 293 -1.76 -8.50 20.97
C TYR A 293 -3.15 -8.72 20.36
N PHE A 294 -3.27 -8.62 19.03
CA PHE A 294 -4.55 -8.87 18.35
C PHE A 294 -4.94 -10.35 18.30
N VAL A 295 -3.97 -11.27 18.27
CA VAL A 295 -4.23 -12.71 18.43
C VAL A 295 -4.85 -12.99 19.79
N GLU A 296 -4.27 -12.44 20.85
CA GLU A 296 -4.75 -12.65 22.23
C GLU A 296 -6.08 -11.95 22.50
N LYS A 297 -6.36 -10.84 21.79
CA LYS A 297 -7.56 -10.03 21.98
C LYS A 297 -8.32 -9.77 20.68
N PRO A 298 -9.05 -10.75 20.12
CA PRO A 298 -9.81 -10.59 18.89
C PRO A 298 -10.87 -9.47 18.95
N GLY A 299 -11.44 -9.22 20.14
CA GLY A 299 -12.39 -8.12 20.35
C GLY A 299 -11.76 -6.73 20.20
N SER A 300 -10.50 -6.58 20.61
CA SER A 300 -9.73 -5.35 20.42
C SER A 300 -9.48 -5.10 18.93
N TYR A 301 -9.09 -6.13 18.17
CA TYR A 301 -8.95 -6.04 16.72
C TYR A 301 -10.26 -5.61 16.03
N LYS A 302 -11.40 -6.21 16.40
CA LYS A 302 -12.71 -5.83 15.85
C LYS A 302 -13.03 -4.35 16.08
N ASN A 303 -12.73 -3.84 17.28
CA ASN A 303 -12.93 -2.43 17.61
C ASN A 303 -11.97 -1.52 16.84
N PHE A 304 -10.70 -1.93 16.67
CA PHE A 304 -9.73 -1.24 15.82
C PHE A 304 -10.29 -1.09 14.40
N MET A 305 -10.74 -2.19 13.78
CA MET A 305 -11.31 -2.18 12.43
C MET A 305 -12.55 -1.31 12.30
N GLN A 306 -13.46 -1.37 13.27
CA GLN A 306 -14.61 -0.47 13.29
C GLN A 306 -14.20 1.00 13.30
N ARG A 307 -13.17 1.35 14.07
CA ARG A 307 -12.68 2.72 14.10
C ARG A 307 -11.92 3.11 12.82
N VAL A 308 -11.20 2.19 12.17
CA VAL A 308 -10.59 2.43 10.85
C VAL A 308 -11.69 2.68 9.81
N ASN A 309 -12.68 1.80 9.72
CA ASN A 309 -13.77 1.88 8.73
C ASN A 309 -14.66 3.11 8.93
N ASN A 310 -14.78 3.61 10.16
CA ASN A 310 -15.53 4.83 10.46
C ASN A 310 -14.67 6.10 10.33
N GLY A 311 -13.40 5.99 9.92
CA GLY A 311 -12.47 7.13 9.84
C GLY A 311 -12.14 7.75 11.20
N ILE A 312 -12.39 7.05 12.30
CA ILE A 312 -12.22 7.53 13.69
C ILE A 312 -10.76 7.41 14.13
N LEU A 313 -10.00 6.42 13.65
CA LEU A 313 -8.58 6.26 13.95
C LEU A 313 -7.69 7.11 13.02
N GLY A 314 -7.86 8.43 13.02
CA GLY A 314 -7.04 9.28 12.15
C GLY A 314 -7.19 10.77 12.37
N THR A 315 -6.59 11.32 13.43
CA THR A 315 -6.12 12.72 13.41
C THR A 315 -4.69 12.83 12.83
N HIS A 316 -4.03 11.71 12.55
CA HIS A 316 -2.80 11.69 11.75
C HIS A 316 -3.21 11.77 10.29
N ARG A 317 -3.12 12.97 9.70
CA ARG A 317 -3.21 13.12 8.25
C ARG A 317 -1.96 12.45 7.66
N GLY A 318 -2.04 11.16 7.36
CA GLY A 318 -1.05 10.48 6.50
C GLY A 318 -1.04 11.07 5.08
N LEU A 319 -2.09 11.83 4.75
CA LEU A 319 -2.17 12.68 3.57
C LEU A 319 -1.21 13.86 3.71
N LEU A 320 -0.30 13.98 2.75
CA LEU A 320 0.59 15.11 2.63
C LEU A 320 -0.18 16.38 2.25
N THR A 321 0.23 17.50 2.82
CA THR A 321 -0.15 18.82 2.35
C THR A 321 0.48 19.12 0.99
N ASP A 322 -0.10 20.03 0.22
CA ASP A 322 0.48 20.43 -1.07
C ASP A 322 1.91 20.97 -0.91
N ASP A 323 2.21 21.66 0.19
CA ASP A 323 3.56 22.16 0.50
C ASP A 323 4.55 21.02 0.79
N GLU A 324 4.11 19.94 1.46
CA GLU A 324 4.93 18.75 1.70
C GLU A 324 5.20 17.97 0.41
N ILE A 325 4.20 17.87 -0.48
CA ILE A 325 4.38 17.24 -1.80
C ILE A 325 5.32 18.10 -2.65
N GLU A 326 5.08 19.41 -2.73
CA GLU A 326 5.94 20.34 -3.48
C GLU A 326 7.39 20.26 -2.99
N LYS A 327 7.61 20.18 -1.67
CA LYS A 327 8.93 19.99 -1.10
C LYS A 327 9.57 18.67 -1.57
N ALA A 328 8.84 17.55 -1.47
CA ALA A 328 9.35 16.23 -1.89
C ALA A 328 9.67 16.16 -3.40
N THR A 329 8.94 16.90 -4.24
CA THR A 329 9.16 16.95 -5.69
C THR A 329 10.15 18.04 -6.12
N SER A 330 10.45 19.04 -5.27
CA SER A 330 11.40 20.13 -5.56
C SER A 330 12.81 19.89 -5.04
N GLU A 331 12.98 19.08 -4.00
CA GLU A 331 14.31 18.75 -3.49
C GLU A 331 15.12 18.00 -4.56
N THR A 332 15.98 18.73 -5.26
CA THR A 332 17.28 18.22 -5.67
C THR A 332 18.09 18.04 -4.40
N GLN A 333 18.44 16.81 -4.05
CA GLN A 333 19.55 16.61 -3.13
C GLN A 333 20.80 17.22 -3.81
N GLU A 334 21.10 18.46 -3.47
CA GLU A 334 22.45 18.99 -3.62
C GLU A 334 23.31 18.11 -2.70
N GLY A 335 24.14 17.29 -3.32
CA GLY A 335 25.14 16.53 -2.59
C GLY A 335 26.12 17.49 -1.93
N ASP A 336 26.27 17.34 -0.62
CA ASP A 336 27.51 17.68 0.08
C ASP A 336 28.46 16.46 0.06
#